data_AF-A0A3P6IBZ8-F1
#
_entry.id   AF-A0A3P6IBZ8-F1
#
_cell.length_a   1.000
_cell.length_b   1.000
_cell.length_c   1.000
_cell.angle_alpha   90.00
_cell.angle_beta   90.00
_cell.angle_gamma   90.00
#
_symmetry.space_group_name_H-M   'P 1'
#
loop_
_entity.id
_entity.type
_entity.pdbx_description
1 polymer ?
#
loop_
_entity_poly.entity_id
_entity_poly.type
_entity_poly.pdbx_seq_one_letter_code
_entity_poly.pdbx_strand_id
1 'polypeptide(L)'
;MTIKQICYLGKRHGELLIQPLAPVYAIIYEDSLGQLTDQIAQEICVNYGSTLQFFIQKNLERSYRSKKFYERADIPAVGVLSGCTNLKLFALRERISYGTALLLALIAKSQNTTLCLRRNAILKRMNWSESLVNSKVGEKIVDYNWLRIQCKNYGDLENTMSTLTNSTATVVNDNRYLFLFR
;
A
#
# COMPACT_ATOMS: atom_id res chain seq x y z
N MET A 1 25.77 13.15 -0.99
CA MET A 1 24.37 12.77 -1.28
C MET A 1 23.78 12.25 0.03
N THR A 2 23.05 13.10 0.76
CA THR A 2 22.59 12.78 2.11
C THR A 2 21.30 11.98 2.00
N ILE A 3 21.40 10.65 2.02
CA ILE A 3 20.23 9.77 2.07
C ILE A 3 19.63 9.92 3.47
N LYS A 4 18.61 10.76 3.62
CA LYS A 4 17.79 10.80 4.84
C LYS A 4 16.71 9.72 4.71
N GLN A 5 16.96 8.61 5.37
CA GLN A 5 16.04 7.50 5.55
C GLN A 5 15.34 7.66 6.90
N ILE A 6 14.01 7.61 6.92
CA ILE A 6 13.28 7.47 8.18
C ILE A 6 13.08 5.98 8.41
N CYS A 7 13.99 5.38 9.19
CA CYS A 7 13.82 4.04 9.72
C CYS A 7 12.97 4.12 10.98
N TYR A 8 11.81 3.46 10.94
CA TYR A 8 11.15 3.11 12.18
C TYR A 8 11.87 1.90 12.78
N LEU A 9 12.52 2.08 13.93
CA LEU A 9 13.03 1.00 14.78
C LEU A 9 12.26 1.08 16.08
N GLY A 10 11.40 0.10 16.39
CA GLY A 10 10.60 0.19 17.59
C GLY A 10 10.14 -1.14 18.15
N LYS A 11 10.91 -1.68 19.12
CA LYS A 11 10.36 -2.58 20.15
C LYS A 11 9.46 -1.75 21.08
N ARG A 12 8.18 -1.62 20.68
CA ARG A 12 7.07 -0.92 21.36
C ARG A 12 7.08 0.62 21.24
N HIS A 13 6.06 1.14 20.55
CA HIS A 13 5.61 2.55 20.58
C HIS A 13 6.62 3.64 20.19
N GLY A 14 7.29 3.52 19.04
CA GLY A 14 7.64 4.74 18.30
C GLY A 14 6.40 5.24 17.55
N GLU A 15 6.16 6.54 17.46
CA GLU A 15 5.29 7.11 16.42
C GLU A 15 6.15 7.40 15.18
N LEU A 16 5.54 7.45 13.99
CA LEU A 16 6.26 7.88 12.79
C LEU A 16 6.62 9.36 12.97
N LEU A 17 7.90 9.66 13.15
CA LEU A 17 8.37 11.04 13.24
C LEU A 17 8.43 11.65 11.84
N ILE A 18 7.45 12.49 11.53
CA ILE A 18 7.46 13.31 10.32
C ILE A 18 8.38 14.51 10.56
N GLN A 19 9.35 14.66 9.68
CA GLN A 19 10.22 15.84 9.56
C GLN A 19 9.76 16.69 8.37
N PRO A 20 9.02 17.78 8.59
CA PRO A 20 8.65 18.70 7.52
C PRO A 20 9.88 19.29 6.84
N LEU A 21 9.76 19.62 5.55
CA LEU A 21 10.81 20.25 4.71
C LEU A 21 12.06 19.40 4.46
N ALA A 22 12.20 18.22 5.08
CA ALA A 22 13.28 17.29 4.79
C ALA A 22 12.93 16.42 3.58
N PRO A 23 13.81 16.29 2.57
CA PRO A 23 13.59 15.36 1.47
C PRO A 23 13.79 13.92 1.97
N VAL A 24 12.68 13.23 2.27
CA VAL A 24 12.68 11.83 2.66
C VAL A 24 12.43 10.98 1.43
N TYR A 25 13.35 10.07 1.16
CA TYR A 25 13.29 9.19 -0.01
C TYR A 25 12.76 7.79 0.34
N ALA A 26 12.83 7.39 1.62
CA ALA A 26 12.40 6.08 2.05
C ALA A 26 11.74 6.14 3.43
N ILE A 27 10.58 5.49 3.53
CA ILE A 27 9.87 5.19 4.78
C ILE A 27 9.84 3.68 4.92
N ILE A 28 10.51 3.17 5.96
CA ILE A 28 10.64 1.73 6.20
C ILE A 28 10.15 1.43 7.61
N TYR A 29 9.09 0.63 7.70
CA TYR A 29 8.54 0.09 8.94
C TYR A 29 9.24 -1.23 9.28
N GLU A 30 10.29 -1.16 10.08
CA GLU A 30 11.04 -2.31 10.58
C GLU A 30 10.58 -2.65 12.01
N ASP A 31 10.18 -3.91 12.23
CA ASP A 31 9.66 -4.41 13.53
C ASP A 31 8.56 -3.54 14.15
N SER A 32 7.76 -2.90 13.30
CA SER A 32 6.73 -1.95 13.73
C SER A 32 5.38 -2.63 13.99
N LEU A 33 4.79 -2.36 15.15
CA LEU A 33 3.36 -2.63 15.39
C LEU A 33 2.46 -1.49 14.88
N GLY A 34 3.03 -0.44 14.29
CA GLY A 34 2.31 0.68 13.70
C GLY A 34 1.40 0.24 12.55
N GLN A 35 0.27 0.93 12.40
CA GLN A 35 -0.66 0.77 11.28
C GLN A 35 -0.59 2.02 10.41
N LEU A 36 -0.68 1.87 9.11
CA LEU A 36 -0.91 2.99 8.21
C LEU A 36 -2.34 3.52 8.41
N THR A 37 -2.46 4.70 9.02
CA THR A 37 -3.72 5.41 9.24
C THR A 37 -3.92 6.52 8.21
N ASP A 38 -5.14 7.05 8.10
CA ASP A 38 -5.44 8.19 7.21
C ASP A 38 -4.61 9.43 7.56
N GLN A 39 -4.44 9.72 8.86
CA GLN A 39 -3.62 10.83 9.31
C GLN A 39 -2.15 10.67 8.86
N ILE A 40 -1.55 9.51 9.12
CA ILE A 40 -0.16 9.23 8.72
C ILE A 40 -0.01 9.30 7.20
N ALA A 41 -0.95 8.74 6.45
CA ALA A 41 -0.94 8.80 4.99
C ALA A 41 -0.98 10.24 4.47
N GLN A 42 -1.84 11.08 5.05
CA GLN A 42 -1.93 12.49 4.69
C GLN A 42 -0.62 13.23 4.99
N GLU A 43 -0.02 13.01 6.16
CA GLU A 43 1.25 13.63 6.53
C GLU A 43 2.38 13.19 5.60
N ILE A 44 2.43 11.92 5.21
CA ILE A 44 3.39 11.40 4.23
C ILE A 44 3.21 12.11 2.87
N CYS A 45 1.98 12.18 2.36
CA CYS A 45 1.72 12.81 1.06
C CYS A 45 2.07 14.30 1.07
N VAL A 46 1.69 15.03 2.13
CA VAL A 46 1.95 16.47 2.25
C VAL A 46 3.44 16.78 2.31
N ASN A 47 4.20 16.01 3.11
CA ASN A 47 5.60 16.32 3.34
C ASN A 47 6.55 15.67 2.31
N TYR A 48 6.19 14.49 1.79
CA TYR A 48 7.10 13.65 1.02
C TYR A 48 6.56 13.19 -0.33
N GLY A 49 5.36 13.62 -0.75
CA GLY A 49 4.74 13.14 -2.00
C GLY A 49 5.63 13.31 -3.24
N SER A 50 6.45 14.37 -3.29
CA SER A 50 7.37 14.64 -4.39
C SER A 50 8.76 14.00 -4.22
N THR A 51 9.12 13.47 -3.06
CA THR A 51 10.47 12.94 -2.80
C THR A 51 10.49 11.45 -2.51
N LEU A 52 9.40 10.88 -2.00
CA LEU A 52 9.34 9.51 -1.53
C LEU A 52 9.47 8.53 -2.70
N GLN A 53 10.46 7.65 -2.61
CA GLN A 53 10.75 6.61 -3.60
C GLN A 53 10.44 5.21 -3.08
N PHE A 54 10.52 5.00 -1.76
CA PHE A 54 10.34 3.69 -1.15
C PHE A 54 9.40 3.79 0.04
N PHE A 55 8.31 3.02 0.01
CA PHE A 55 7.45 2.77 1.16
C PHE A 55 7.43 1.27 1.42
N ILE A 56 7.99 0.83 2.55
CA ILE A 56 8.20 -0.60 2.83
C ILE A 56 7.74 -0.95 4.23
N GLN A 57 6.88 -1.95 4.35
CA GLN A 57 6.50 -2.57 5.61
C GLN A 57 7.17 -3.93 5.78
N LYS A 58 8.36 -3.98 6.40
CA LYS A 58 9.12 -5.23 6.60
C LYS A 58 8.50 -6.14 7.65
N ASN A 59 8.89 -7.42 7.65
CA ASN A 59 8.45 -8.40 8.64
C ASN A 59 6.92 -8.60 8.71
N LEU A 60 6.46 -9.50 9.55
CA LEU A 60 5.05 -9.89 9.64
C LEU A 60 4.53 -9.73 11.07
N GLU A 61 4.81 -8.58 11.67
CA GLU A 61 4.34 -8.20 13.00
C GLU A 61 2.82 -8.43 13.13
N ARG A 62 2.42 -9.23 14.12
CA ARG A 62 1.02 -9.60 14.35
C ARG A 62 0.47 -8.78 15.50
N SER A 63 -0.44 -7.87 15.18
CA SER A 63 -1.22 -7.13 16.17
C SER A 63 -2.72 -7.26 15.88
N TYR A 64 -3.53 -6.97 16.89
CA TYR A 64 -4.96 -6.82 16.68
C TYR A 64 -5.20 -5.70 15.67
N ARG A 65 -6.00 -5.98 14.65
CA ARG A 65 -6.37 -5.04 13.59
C ARG A 65 -7.87 -5.09 13.39
N SER A 66 -8.47 -3.91 13.21
CA SER A 66 -9.91 -3.82 13.01
C SER A 66 -10.36 -4.58 11.76
N LYS A 67 -11.57 -5.14 11.84
CA LYS A 67 -12.23 -5.77 10.69
C LYS A 67 -12.98 -4.75 9.83
N LYS A 68 -13.23 -3.54 10.34
CA LYS A 68 -14.00 -2.49 9.66
C LYS A 68 -13.15 -1.82 8.59
N PHE A 69 -13.73 -1.59 7.41
CA PHE A 69 -13.02 -1.07 6.25
C PHE A 69 -12.33 0.28 6.50
N TYR A 70 -13.05 1.25 7.09
CA TYR A 70 -12.53 2.60 7.37
C TYR A 70 -11.44 2.65 8.45
N GLU A 71 -11.29 1.59 9.24
CA GLU A 71 -10.24 1.48 10.27
C GLU A 71 -9.04 0.64 9.78
N ARG A 72 -9.08 0.11 8.55
CA ARG A 72 -8.00 -0.67 7.92
C ARG A 72 -7.13 0.22 7.03
N ALA A 73 -6.00 -0.34 6.61
CA ALA A 73 -5.05 0.29 5.69
C ALA A 73 -5.60 0.58 4.29
N ASP A 74 -6.82 0.15 3.98
CA ASP A 74 -7.38 0.18 2.63
C ASP A 74 -7.32 1.58 1.98
N ILE A 75 -8.02 2.54 2.57
CA ILE A 75 -8.08 3.93 2.11
C ILE A 75 -6.70 4.61 2.20
N PRO A 76 -5.96 4.53 3.31
CA PRO A 76 -4.70 5.26 3.42
C PRO A 76 -3.61 4.68 2.50
N ALA A 77 -3.59 3.36 2.23
CA ALA A 77 -2.65 2.79 1.28
C ALA A 77 -2.87 3.31 -0.14
N VAL A 78 -4.13 3.41 -0.57
CA VAL A 78 -4.48 4.04 -1.86
C VAL A 78 -4.04 5.50 -1.87
N GLY A 79 -4.27 6.24 -0.78
CA GLY A 79 -3.87 7.64 -0.65
C GLY A 79 -2.36 7.86 -0.72
N VAL A 80 -1.55 7.02 -0.07
CA VAL A 80 -0.08 7.12 -0.14
C VAL A 80 0.41 6.84 -1.56
N LEU A 81 -0.03 5.74 -2.16
CA LEU A 81 0.42 5.37 -3.50
C LEU A 81 -0.02 6.42 -4.55
N SER A 82 -1.26 6.90 -4.50
CA SER A 82 -1.73 7.93 -5.43
C SER A 82 -1.07 9.30 -5.21
N GLY A 83 -0.81 9.68 -3.95
CA GLY A 83 -0.23 10.96 -3.60
C GLY A 83 1.30 11.05 -3.74
N CYS A 84 2.00 9.93 -3.72
CA CYS A 84 3.47 9.88 -3.82
C CYS A 84 3.91 9.41 -5.21
N THR A 85 4.01 10.34 -6.17
CA THR A 85 4.19 10.02 -7.60
C THR A 85 5.58 9.51 -7.98
N ASN A 86 6.56 9.66 -7.10
CA ASN A 86 7.95 9.21 -7.33
C ASN A 86 8.26 7.83 -6.73
N LEU A 87 7.24 7.10 -6.26
CA LEU A 87 7.41 5.77 -5.68
C LEU A 87 7.94 4.77 -6.72
N LYS A 88 9.09 4.19 -6.40
CA LYS A 88 9.68 3.06 -7.13
C LYS A 88 9.21 1.72 -6.58
N LEU A 89 9.01 1.65 -5.25
CA LEU A 89 8.56 0.44 -4.56
C LEU A 89 7.55 0.79 -3.47
N PHE A 90 6.40 0.14 -3.53
CA PHE A 90 5.37 0.16 -2.50
C PHE A 90 5.12 -1.25 -1.98
N ALA A 91 5.58 -1.54 -0.77
CA ALA A 91 5.44 -2.83 -0.12
C ALA A 91 4.59 -2.73 1.15
N LEU A 92 3.46 -3.45 1.17
CA LEU A 92 2.47 -3.37 2.24
C LEU A 92 2.16 -4.77 2.80
N ARG A 93 2.22 -4.91 4.14
CA ARG A 93 1.93 -6.17 4.84
C ARG A 93 0.53 -6.20 5.47
N GLU A 94 -0.14 -5.06 5.50
CA GLU A 94 -1.42 -4.85 6.18
C GLU A 94 -2.60 -5.51 5.48
N ARG A 95 -3.67 -5.74 6.25
CA ARG A 95 -4.90 -6.32 5.74
C ARG A 95 -5.64 -5.33 4.86
N ILE A 96 -5.86 -5.72 3.62
CA ILE A 96 -6.59 -4.93 2.62
C ILE A 96 -7.61 -5.80 1.90
N SER A 97 -8.63 -5.19 1.33
CA SER A 97 -9.65 -5.87 0.52
C SER A 97 -9.14 -6.17 -0.90
N TYR A 98 -9.81 -7.08 -1.62
CA TYR A 98 -9.53 -7.35 -3.03
C TYR A 98 -9.63 -6.08 -3.87
N GLY A 99 -10.66 -5.27 -3.61
CA GLY A 99 -10.84 -3.97 -4.27
C GLY A 99 -9.61 -3.08 -4.11
N THR A 100 -9.10 -2.94 -2.88
CA THR A 100 -7.87 -2.17 -2.62
C THR A 100 -6.66 -2.74 -3.34
N ALA A 101 -6.45 -4.06 -3.29
CA ALA A 101 -5.31 -4.69 -3.96
C ALA A 101 -5.31 -4.39 -5.47
N LEU A 102 -6.49 -4.44 -6.12
CA LEU A 102 -6.60 -4.14 -7.53
C LEU A 102 -6.43 -2.65 -7.85
N LEU A 103 -6.98 -1.75 -7.02
CA LEU A 103 -6.76 -0.31 -7.15
C LEU A 103 -5.28 0.04 -7.02
N LEU A 104 -4.58 -0.54 -6.04
CA LEU A 104 -3.14 -0.36 -5.89
C LEU A 104 -2.39 -0.86 -7.12
N ALA A 105 -2.77 -2.00 -7.71
CA ALA A 105 -2.14 -2.50 -8.94
C ALA A 105 -2.35 -1.57 -10.14
N LEU A 106 -3.54 -0.97 -10.28
CA LEU A 106 -3.82 0.00 -11.33
C LEU A 106 -3.01 1.28 -11.18
N ILE A 107 -2.94 1.82 -9.96
CA ILE A 107 -2.16 3.04 -9.67
C ILE A 107 -0.67 2.76 -9.85
N ALA A 108 -0.19 1.62 -9.34
CA ALA A 108 1.20 1.21 -9.49
C ALA A 108 1.58 1.08 -10.98
N LYS A 109 0.69 0.52 -11.81
CA LYS A 109 0.89 0.48 -13.26
C LYS A 109 0.98 1.87 -13.88
N SER A 110 0.08 2.79 -13.52
CA SER A 110 0.08 4.14 -14.12
C SER A 110 1.29 4.98 -13.72
N GLN A 111 1.84 4.74 -12.53
CA GLN A 111 3.02 5.43 -12.00
C GLN A 111 4.35 4.68 -12.25
N ASN A 112 4.31 3.51 -12.89
CA ASN A 112 5.47 2.62 -13.06
C ASN A 112 6.16 2.23 -11.73
N THR A 113 5.35 2.03 -10.69
CA THR A 113 5.77 1.63 -9.35
C THR A 113 5.76 0.11 -9.21
N THR A 114 6.80 -0.45 -8.59
CA THR A 114 6.79 -1.86 -8.17
C THR A 114 5.89 -2.01 -6.95
N LEU A 115 4.87 -2.85 -7.05
CA LEU A 115 3.95 -3.16 -5.96
C LEU A 115 4.34 -4.50 -5.32
N CYS A 116 4.26 -4.61 -3.99
CA CYS A 116 4.46 -5.87 -3.28
C CYS A 116 3.47 -6.00 -2.11
N LEU A 117 2.56 -6.95 -2.22
CA LEU A 117 1.48 -7.18 -1.27
C LEU A 117 1.57 -8.59 -0.68
N ARG A 118 1.25 -8.68 0.61
CA ARG A 118 1.17 -9.97 1.30
C ARG A 118 -0.13 -10.70 0.97
N ARG A 119 -0.04 -11.86 0.30
CA ARG A 119 -1.17 -12.71 -0.10
C ARG A 119 -2.16 -12.97 1.04
N ASN A 120 -1.67 -13.41 2.20
CA ASN A 120 -2.52 -13.79 3.34
C ASN A 120 -3.21 -12.60 4.03
N ALA A 121 -2.85 -11.37 3.68
CA ALA A 121 -3.48 -10.17 4.18
C ALA A 121 -4.55 -9.62 3.22
N ILE A 122 -4.68 -10.17 2.02
CA ILE A 122 -5.68 -9.74 1.03
C ILE A 122 -7.00 -10.47 1.30
N LEU A 123 -8.01 -9.70 1.72
CA LEU A 123 -9.32 -10.17 2.16
C LEU A 123 -10.30 -10.22 0.99
N LYS A 124 -10.97 -11.37 0.78
CA LYS A 124 -12.03 -11.57 -0.23
C LYS A 124 -13.26 -10.69 0.03
N ARG A 125 -13.13 -9.40 -0.27
CA ARG A 125 -14.10 -8.33 0.00
C ARG A 125 -13.98 -7.25 -1.07
N MET A 126 -15.12 -6.69 -1.46
CA MET A 126 -15.21 -5.46 -2.24
C MET A 126 -15.91 -4.42 -1.35
N ASN A 127 -15.12 -3.69 -0.55
CA ASN A 127 -15.65 -2.73 0.43
C ASN A 127 -15.78 -1.30 -0.11
N TRP A 128 -15.28 -1.05 -1.32
CA TRP A 128 -15.32 0.26 -1.96
C TRP A 128 -16.69 0.51 -2.60
N SER A 129 -17.22 1.72 -2.43
CA SER A 129 -18.33 2.24 -3.25
C SER A 129 -17.79 2.95 -4.49
N GLU A 130 -18.61 3.07 -5.53
CA GLU A 130 -18.27 3.81 -6.75
C GLU A 130 -17.86 5.25 -6.46
N SER A 131 -18.66 5.96 -5.66
CA SER A 131 -18.34 7.32 -5.22
C SER A 131 -16.97 7.44 -4.54
N LEU A 132 -16.60 6.45 -3.72
CA LEU A 132 -15.32 6.46 -3.02
C LEU A 132 -14.16 6.19 -3.97
N VAL A 133 -14.31 5.25 -4.91
CA VAL A 133 -13.32 4.98 -5.97
C VAL A 133 -13.09 6.25 -6.80
N ASN A 134 -14.17 6.88 -7.25
CA ASN A 134 -14.12 8.10 -8.05
C ASN A 134 -13.42 9.23 -7.30
N SER A 135 -13.68 9.38 -5.99
CA SER A 135 -13.04 10.41 -5.17
C SER A 135 -11.54 10.19 -4.91
N LYS A 136 -11.08 8.93 -4.82
CA LYS A 136 -9.70 8.60 -4.42
C LYS A 136 -8.75 8.31 -5.58
N VAL A 137 -9.29 7.80 -6.69
CA VAL A 137 -8.50 7.34 -7.84
C VAL A 137 -8.91 8.10 -9.10
N GLY A 138 -10.16 8.53 -9.20
CA GLY A 138 -10.69 9.26 -10.36
C GLY A 138 -11.37 8.34 -11.38
N GLU A 139 -12.50 8.81 -11.92
CA GLU A 139 -13.36 8.07 -12.87
C GLU A 139 -12.63 7.64 -14.14
N LYS A 140 -11.57 8.35 -14.53
CA LYS A 140 -10.79 8.06 -15.74
C LYS A 140 -9.86 6.85 -15.58
N ILE A 141 -9.56 6.43 -14.35
CA ILE A 141 -8.57 5.37 -14.10
C ILE A 141 -9.23 3.99 -14.10
N VAL A 142 -10.47 3.86 -13.63
CA VAL A 142 -11.10 2.55 -13.43
C VAL A 142 -12.61 2.59 -13.61
N ASP A 143 -13.13 1.61 -14.36
CA ASP A 143 -14.56 1.29 -14.38
C ASP A 143 -14.92 0.48 -13.12
N TYR A 144 -15.85 1.01 -12.33
CA TYR A 144 -16.30 0.38 -11.08
C TYR A 144 -16.95 -1.00 -11.27
N ASN A 145 -17.69 -1.21 -12.36
CA ASN A 145 -18.31 -2.50 -12.65
C ASN A 145 -17.25 -3.55 -12.98
N TRP A 146 -16.25 -3.18 -13.79
CA TRP A 146 -15.10 -4.04 -14.07
C TRP A 146 -14.38 -4.43 -12.77
N LEU A 147 -14.10 -3.45 -11.89
CA LEU A 147 -13.44 -3.68 -10.60
C LEU A 147 -14.22 -4.70 -9.74
N ARG A 148 -15.54 -4.58 -9.68
CA ARG A 148 -16.41 -5.51 -8.94
C ARG A 148 -16.37 -6.94 -9.49
N ILE A 149 -16.30 -7.09 -10.81
CA ILE A 149 -16.21 -8.41 -11.48
C ILE A 149 -14.87 -9.08 -11.12
N GLN A 150 -13.76 -8.35 -11.20
CA GLN A 150 -12.43 -8.89 -10.92
C GLN A 150 -12.21 -9.27 -9.45
N CYS A 151 -13.01 -8.72 -8.52
CA CYS A 151 -12.89 -9.00 -7.09
C CYS A 151 -13.68 -10.24 -6.61
N LYS A 152 -14.18 -11.10 -7.51
CA LYS A 152 -15.03 -12.26 -7.14
C LYS A 152 -14.26 -13.44 -6.57
N ASN A 153 -13.06 -13.73 -7.08
CA ASN A 153 -12.23 -14.83 -6.60
C ASN A 153 -10.74 -14.45 -6.64
N TYR A 154 -9.91 -15.22 -5.92
CA TYR A 154 -8.50 -14.92 -5.79
C TYR A 154 -7.72 -15.13 -7.09
N GLY A 155 -8.06 -16.16 -7.87
CA GLY A 155 -7.35 -16.50 -9.10
C GLY A 155 -7.47 -15.37 -10.13
N ASP A 156 -8.68 -14.88 -10.36
CA ASP A 156 -8.92 -13.75 -11.27
C ASP A 156 -8.21 -12.48 -10.80
N LEU A 157 -8.25 -12.20 -9.49
CA LEU A 157 -7.54 -11.07 -8.89
C LEU A 157 -6.02 -11.17 -9.15
N GLU A 158 -5.40 -12.31 -8.81
CA GLU A 158 -3.95 -12.51 -8.94
C GLU A 158 -3.51 -12.47 -10.40
N ASN A 159 -4.27 -13.08 -11.32
CA ASN A 159 -4.02 -13.04 -12.76
C ASN A 159 -4.10 -11.61 -13.30
N THR A 160 -5.15 -10.87 -12.90
CA THR A 160 -5.34 -9.48 -13.33
C THR A 160 -4.23 -8.59 -12.80
N MET A 161 -3.89 -8.71 -11.51
CA MET A 161 -2.80 -7.94 -10.92
C MET A 161 -1.47 -8.24 -11.59
N SER A 162 -1.14 -9.52 -11.82
CA SER A 162 0.10 -9.92 -12.50
C SER A 162 0.19 -9.35 -13.92
N THR A 163 -0.94 -9.34 -14.65
CA THR A 163 -1.05 -8.74 -15.99
C THR A 163 -0.93 -7.22 -15.95
N LEU A 164 -1.50 -6.55 -14.94
CA LEU A 164 -1.41 -5.10 -14.81
C LEU A 164 0.01 -4.65 -14.49
N THR A 165 0.68 -5.33 -13.56
CA THR A 165 2.02 -4.95 -13.08
C THR A 165 3.15 -5.61 -13.86
N ASN A 166 2.85 -6.44 -14.86
CA ASN A 166 3.82 -7.27 -15.60
C ASN A 166 4.78 -8.03 -14.67
N SER A 167 4.28 -8.54 -13.55
CA SER A 167 5.12 -9.12 -12.50
C SER A 167 4.34 -10.10 -11.63
N THR A 168 4.96 -11.23 -11.31
CA THR A 168 4.47 -12.20 -10.32
C THR A 168 4.99 -11.91 -8.91
N ALA A 169 5.81 -10.88 -8.74
CA ALA A 169 6.30 -10.42 -7.43
C ALA A 169 5.30 -9.48 -6.73
N THR A 170 4.18 -9.19 -7.36
CA THR A 170 3.17 -8.25 -6.85
C THR A 170 2.41 -8.78 -5.65
N VAL A 171 2.03 -10.07 -5.67
CA VAL A 171 1.37 -10.73 -4.54
C VAL A 171 2.20 -11.92 -4.14
N VAL A 172 2.68 -11.91 -2.90
CA VAL A 172 3.64 -12.92 -2.41
C VAL A 172 3.15 -13.58 -1.14
N ASN A 173 3.52 -14.85 -0.96
CA ASN A 173 3.25 -15.57 0.29
C ASN A 173 4.12 -15.02 1.43
N ASP A 174 3.75 -15.38 2.67
CA ASP A 174 4.40 -14.86 3.88
C ASP A 174 5.90 -15.16 3.91
N ASN A 175 6.32 -16.36 3.50
CA ASN A 175 7.72 -16.73 3.46
C ASN A 175 8.48 -15.81 2.51
N ARG A 176 8.05 -15.69 1.26
CA ARG A 176 8.70 -14.81 0.27
C ARG A 176 8.70 -13.36 0.74
N TYR A 177 7.60 -12.88 1.32
CA TYR A 177 7.51 -11.51 1.87
C TYR A 177 8.59 -11.23 2.94
N LEU A 178 8.85 -12.18 3.83
CA LEU A 178 9.87 -12.05 4.89
C LEU A 178 11.31 -11.94 4.37
N PHE A 179 11.60 -12.46 3.18
CA PHE A 179 12.96 -12.46 2.62
C PHE A 179 13.17 -11.42 1.51
N LEU A 180 12.12 -10.72 1.05
CA LEU A 180 12.20 -9.77 -0.07
C LEU A 180 13.04 -8.51 0.23
N PHE A 181 13.17 -8.13 1.49
CA PHE A 181 13.76 -6.85 1.91
C PHE A 181 14.94 -7.02 2.87
N ARG A 182 15.60 -8.19 2.80
CA ARG A 182 16.82 -8.50 3.54
C ARG A 182 18.05 -7.95 2.83
#